data_AF-A0A1H3HVP2-F1
#
_entry.id   AF-A0A1H3HVP2-F1
#
_cell.length_a   1.000
_cell.length_b   1.000
_cell.length_c   1.000
_cell.angle_alpha   90.00
_cell.angle_beta   90.00
_cell.angle_gamma   90.00
#
_symmetry.space_group_name_H-M   'P 1'
#
loop_
_entity.id
_entity.type
_entity.pdbx_description
1 polymer ?
#
loop_
_entity_poly.entity_id
_entity_poly.type
_entity_poly.pdbx_seq_one_letter_code
_entity_poly.pdbx_strand_id
1 'polypeptide(L)'
;MTTDPALSEAEISRLADVVRLQPTKNKELQDAWGMESGSEVHQYLENELGDYYYRDDNSLIRATPEAADLVDVEPGVEGGDGSDGVPAVIRVPELESQVFAVVAGPEERSESVVSVLQGVREAFDVDPPVEDVREALQSLRRKGVVEVIYRTVPTFRLAAPREEIDIEVTDS
;
A
#
# COMPACT_ATOMS: atom_id res chain seq x y z
N MET A 1 -20.21 -19.26 18.68
CA MET A 1 -21.58 -19.18 18.13
C MET A 1 -21.40 -18.59 16.75
N THR A 2 -21.41 -19.44 15.73
CA THR A 2 -21.35 -19.05 14.33
C THR A 2 -22.71 -18.46 13.97
N THR A 3 -22.74 -17.17 13.67
CA THR A 3 -23.81 -16.55 12.93
C THR A 3 -23.11 -15.53 12.08
N ASP A 4 -22.99 -15.85 10.80
CA ASP A 4 -22.62 -14.94 9.73
C ASP A 4 -23.94 -14.27 9.32
N PRO A 5 -24.35 -13.13 9.93
CA PRO A 5 -25.27 -12.26 9.23
C PRO A 5 -24.49 -11.77 8.01
N ALA A 6 -25.02 -12.04 6.83
CA ALA A 6 -24.50 -11.45 5.60
C ALA A 6 -24.11 -10.00 5.88
N LEU A 7 -22.83 -9.66 5.66
CA LEU A 7 -22.31 -8.33 5.91
C LEU A 7 -23.27 -7.29 5.31
N SER A 8 -23.55 -6.25 6.08
CA SER A 8 -24.28 -5.09 5.59
C SER A 8 -23.54 -4.45 4.43
N GLU A 9 -24.25 -3.69 3.60
CA GLU A 9 -23.64 -2.97 2.47
C GLU A 9 -22.51 -2.03 2.92
N ALA A 10 -22.62 -1.45 4.12
CA ALA A 10 -21.57 -0.61 4.69
C ALA A 10 -20.32 -1.41 5.10
N GLU A 11 -20.49 -2.61 5.64
CA GLU A 11 -19.38 -3.51 5.98
C GLU A 11 -18.70 -4.05 4.72
N ILE A 12 -19.47 -4.42 3.69
CA ILE A 12 -18.94 -4.83 2.38
C ILE A 12 -18.13 -3.68 1.76
N SER A 13 -18.65 -2.46 1.77
CA SER A 13 -17.94 -1.29 1.24
C SER A 13 -16.63 -1.03 1.98
N ARG A 14 -16.61 -1.17 3.32
CA ARG A 14 -15.37 -0.99 4.10
C ARG A 14 -14.41 -2.14 3.88
N LEU A 15 -14.91 -3.37 3.75
CA LEU A 15 -14.07 -4.51 3.43
C LEU A 15 -13.43 -4.37 2.04
N ALA A 16 -14.15 -3.79 1.07
CA ALA A 16 -13.59 -3.44 -0.23
C ALA A 16 -12.40 -2.47 -0.10
N ASP A 17 -12.48 -1.48 0.79
CA ASP A 17 -11.34 -0.59 1.07
C ASP A 17 -10.16 -1.34 1.70
N VAL A 18 -10.42 -2.28 2.61
CA VAL A 18 -9.36 -3.12 3.19
C VAL A 18 -8.66 -3.93 2.10
N VAL A 19 -9.42 -4.55 1.20
CA VAL A 19 -8.88 -5.34 0.08
C VAL A 19 -8.10 -4.47 -0.90
N ARG A 20 -8.66 -3.31 -1.28
CA ARG A 20 -8.06 -2.40 -2.26
C ARG A 20 -6.81 -1.69 -1.74
N LEU A 21 -6.78 -1.33 -0.46
CA LEU A 21 -5.67 -0.54 0.11
C LEU A 21 -4.56 -1.41 0.71
N GLN A 22 -4.75 -2.73 0.83
CA GLN A 22 -3.76 -3.59 1.46
C GLN A 22 -2.41 -3.58 0.72
N PRO A 23 -1.28 -3.68 1.45
CA PRO A 23 -1.18 -3.65 2.91
C PRO A 23 -1.37 -2.22 3.44
N THR A 24 -2.28 -2.03 4.39
CA THR A 24 -2.69 -0.70 4.86
C THR A 24 -2.49 -0.50 6.36
N LYS A 25 -2.74 0.71 6.86
CA LYS A 25 -2.70 1.06 8.29
C LYS A 25 -4.03 1.68 8.73
N ASN A 26 -4.27 1.67 10.04
CA ASN A 26 -5.47 2.28 10.60
C ASN A 26 -5.62 3.75 10.21
N LYS A 27 -4.52 4.49 10.06
CA LYS A 27 -4.56 5.91 9.64
C LYS A 27 -5.15 6.06 8.24
N GLU A 28 -4.78 5.20 7.29
CA GLU A 28 -5.26 5.29 5.91
C GLU A 28 -6.74 4.93 5.80
N LEU A 29 -7.17 3.90 6.53
CA LEU A 29 -8.59 3.55 6.65
C LEU A 29 -9.38 4.62 7.42
N GLN A 30 -8.78 5.23 8.45
CA GLN A 30 -9.40 6.34 9.18
C GLN A 30 -9.70 7.50 8.23
N ASP A 31 -8.71 7.88 7.42
CA ASP A 31 -8.84 8.97 6.45
C ASP A 31 -9.89 8.61 5.38
N ALA A 32 -9.88 7.37 4.87
CA ALA A 32 -10.85 6.87 3.88
C ALA A 32 -12.28 6.82 4.42
N TRP A 33 -12.47 6.45 5.69
CA TRP A 33 -13.80 6.26 6.30
C TRP A 33 -14.31 7.48 7.06
N GLY A 34 -13.50 8.55 7.16
CA GLY A 34 -13.83 9.75 7.90
C GLY A 34 -13.99 9.52 9.42
N MET A 35 -13.23 8.58 9.98
CA MET A 35 -13.30 8.23 11.41
C MET A 35 -12.45 9.17 12.28
N GLU A 36 -12.78 9.28 13.57
CA GLU A 36 -12.16 10.21 14.48
C GLU A 36 -10.74 9.77 14.89
N SER A 37 -10.47 8.46 14.87
CA SER A 37 -9.15 7.94 15.24
C SER A 37 -8.84 6.55 14.68
N GLY A 38 -7.56 6.23 14.55
CA GLY A 38 -7.12 4.88 14.22
C GLY A 38 -7.49 3.81 15.26
N SER A 39 -7.81 4.20 16.51
CA SER A 39 -8.32 3.29 17.53
C SER A 39 -9.78 2.91 17.28
N GLU A 40 -10.57 3.85 16.75
CA GLU A 40 -11.94 3.60 16.30
C GLU A 40 -11.94 2.61 15.13
N VAL A 41 -11.06 2.82 14.14
CA VAL A 41 -10.84 1.87 13.05
C VAL A 41 -10.49 0.48 13.56
N HIS A 42 -9.57 0.39 14.55
CA HIS A 42 -9.20 -0.91 15.11
C HIS A 42 -10.39 -1.61 15.78
N GLN A 43 -11.18 -0.89 16.58
CA GLN A 43 -12.37 -1.46 17.22
C GLN A 43 -13.39 -1.91 16.18
N TYR A 44 -13.59 -1.13 15.12
CA TYR A 44 -14.49 -1.49 14.02
C TYR A 44 -14.02 -2.77 13.32
N LEU A 45 -12.75 -2.84 12.96
CA LEU A 45 -12.17 -4.03 12.32
C LEU A 45 -12.33 -5.28 13.19
N GLU A 46 -12.02 -5.20 14.48
CA GLU A 46 -12.15 -6.33 15.41
C GLU A 46 -13.60 -6.80 15.60
N ASN A 47 -14.55 -5.85 15.69
CA ASN A 47 -15.93 -6.17 16.01
C ASN A 47 -16.74 -6.63 14.79
N GLU A 48 -16.56 -5.97 13.64
CA GLU A 48 -17.41 -6.18 12.46
C GLU A 48 -16.71 -6.98 11.36
N LEU A 49 -15.39 -6.85 11.21
CA LEU A 49 -14.63 -7.46 10.11
C LEU A 49 -13.59 -8.49 10.56
N GLY A 50 -13.63 -8.93 11.83
CA GLY A 50 -12.56 -9.70 12.47
C GLY A 50 -12.18 -10.99 11.74
N ASP A 51 -13.14 -11.65 11.10
CA ASP A 51 -12.91 -12.90 10.34
C ASP A 51 -12.36 -12.66 8.93
N TYR A 52 -12.35 -11.40 8.45
CA TYR A 52 -12.05 -11.01 7.07
C TYR A 52 -10.71 -10.27 6.92
N TYR A 53 -10.00 -10.04 8.02
CA TYR A 53 -8.72 -9.34 7.99
C TYR A 53 -7.71 -9.97 8.95
N TYR A 54 -6.43 -9.69 8.69
CA TYR A 54 -5.35 -10.02 9.60
C TYR A 54 -4.29 -8.93 9.59
N ARG A 55 -3.35 -9.02 10.53
CA ARG A 55 -2.14 -8.19 10.55
C ARG A 55 -0.92 -9.04 10.17
N ASP A 56 -0.11 -8.53 9.25
CA ASP A 56 1.14 -9.17 8.88
C ASP A 56 2.27 -8.92 9.89
N ASP A 57 3.46 -9.46 9.63
CA ASP A 57 4.64 -9.32 10.49
C ASP A 57 5.08 -7.87 10.69
N ASN A 58 4.70 -6.96 9.78
CA ASN A 58 4.95 -5.53 9.87
C ASN A 58 3.78 -4.77 10.54
N SER A 59 2.83 -5.49 11.12
CA SER A 59 1.60 -4.97 11.72
C SER A 59 0.68 -4.23 10.73
N LEU A 60 0.86 -4.46 9.42
CA LEU A 60 0.01 -3.89 8.38
C LEU A 60 -1.26 -4.73 8.25
N ILE A 61 -2.37 -4.06 7.98
CA ILE A 61 -3.67 -4.68 7.76
C ILE A 61 -3.71 -5.27 6.36
N ARG A 62 -4.12 -6.55 6.27
CA ARG A 62 -4.38 -7.28 5.04
C ARG A 62 -5.74 -7.95 5.12
N ALA A 63 -6.38 -8.11 3.96
CA ALA A 63 -7.61 -8.86 3.84
C ALA A 63 -7.31 -10.35 3.71
N THR A 64 -8.18 -11.21 4.23
CA THR A 64 -8.09 -12.65 3.95
C THR A 64 -8.45 -12.93 2.48
N PRO A 65 -8.03 -14.08 1.91
CA PRO A 65 -8.49 -14.48 0.57
C PRO A 65 -10.02 -14.52 0.46
N GLU A 66 -10.70 -15.02 1.50
CA GLU A 66 -12.16 -15.08 1.56
C GLU A 66 -12.80 -13.69 1.51
N ALA A 67 -12.13 -12.68 2.08
CA ALA A 67 -12.58 -11.30 2.01
C ALA A 67 -12.47 -10.73 0.60
N ALA A 68 -11.38 -11.03 -0.11
CA ALA A 68 -11.19 -10.58 -1.50
C ALA A 68 -12.25 -11.16 -2.43
N ASP A 69 -12.62 -12.44 -2.25
CA ASP A 69 -13.68 -13.09 -3.01
C ASP A 69 -15.07 -12.48 -2.77
N LEU A 70 -15.26 -11.78 -1.65
CA LEU A 70 -16.57 -11.24 -1.23
C LEU A 70 -16.88 -9.85 -1.81
N VAL A 71 -15.87 -9.04 -2.14
CA VAL A 71 -16.04 -7.58 -2.35
C VAL A 71 -15.91 -7.09 -3.79
N ASP A 72 -15.73 -7.99 -4.77
CA ASP A 72 -15.61 -7.67 -6.22
C ASP A 72 -14.66 -6.50 -6.53
N VAL A 73 -13.56 -6.40 -5.76
CA VAL A 73 -12.46 -5.45 -6.00
C VAL A 73 -11.14 -6.18 -5.96
N GLU A 74 -10.22 -5.73 -6.81
CA GLU A 74 -8.89 -6.32 -6.88
C GLU A 74 -8.02 -5.89 -5.68
N PRO A 75 -7.15 -6.79 -5.18
CA PRO A 75 -6.24 -6.49 -4.07
C PRO A 75 -5.28 -5.34 -4.39
N GLY A 76 -4.95 -4.51 -3.40
CA GLY A 76 -3.93 -3.46 -3.56
C GLY A 76 -2.54 -4.01 -3.90
N VAL A 77 -2.26 -5.25 -3.53
CA VAL A 77 -1.08 -6.03 -3.93
C VAL A 77 -1.46 -7.47 -4.22
N GLU A 78 -0.84 -8.07 -5.22
CA GLU A 78 -0.98 -9.50 -5.51
C GLU A 78 0.35 -10.23 -5.36
N GLY A 79 0.32 -11.38 -4.69
CA GLY A 79 1.52 -12.09 -4.30
C GLY A 79 2.27 -11.40 -3.16
N GLY A 80 3.56 -11.69 -3.01
CA GLY A 80 4.37 -11.14 -1.91
C GLY A 80 4.17 -11.82 -0.55
N ASP A 81 3.35 -12.86 -0.46
CA ASP A 81 3.23 -13.72 0.74
C ASP A 81 4.33 -14.81 0.80
N GLY A 82 5.25 -14.81 -0.18
CA GLY A 82 6.41 -15.72 -0.27
C GLY A 82 7.63 -15.25 0.54
N SER A 83 8.72 -16.03 0.48
CA SER A 83 9.95 -15.80 1.26
C SER A 83 10.62 -14.45 1.05
N ASP A 84 10.46 -13.87 -0.14
CA ASP A 84 11.13 -12.63 -0.55
C ASP A 84 10.26 -11.39 -0.34
N GLY A 85 8.96 -11.56 -0.04
CA GLY A 85 8.06 -10.46 0.32
C GLY A 85 7.71 -9.48 -0.81
N VAL A 86 8.19 -9.71 -2.03
CA VAL A 86 7.96 -8.85 -3.20
C VAL A 86 6.67 -9.26 -3.91
N PRO A 87 5.70 -8.34 -4.11
CA PRO A 87 4.49 -8.61 -4.86
C PRO A 87 4.76 -8.66 -6.36
N ALA A 88 3.94 -9.43 -7.08
CA ALA A 88 3.95 -9.47 -8.55
C ALA A 88 3.22 -8.27 -9.16
N VAL A 89 2.12 -7.83 -8.53
CA VAL A 89 1.33 -6.67 -8.97
C VAL A 89 1.15 -5.71 -7.81
N ILE A 90 1.27 -4.40 -8.07
CA ILE A 90 0.84 -3.35 -7.16
C ILE A 90 -0.14 -2.41 -7.85
N ARG A 91 -1.20 -2.06 -7.12
CA ARG A 91 -2.20 -1.06 -7.51
C ARG A 91 -1.98 0.20 -6.71
N VAL A 92 -1.67 1.28 -7.41
CA VAL A 92 -1.23 2.53 -6.77
C VAL A 92 -1.76 3.78 -7.50
N PRO A 93 -1.87 4.92 -6.81
CA PRO A 93 -2.15 6.19 -7.47
C PRO A 93 -1.05 6.60 -8.46
N GLU A 94 -1.35 7.58 -9.31
CA GLU A 94 -0.46 8.03 -10.37
C GLU A 94 0.92 8.48 -9.85
N LEU A 95 0.97 9.22 -8.74
CA LEU A 95 2.22 9.72 -8.19
C LEU A 95 3.15 8.56 -7.75
N GLU A 96 2.62 7.55 -7.06
CA GLU A 96 3.37 6.35 -6.69
C GLU A 96 3.92 5.60 -7.90
N SER A 97 3.14 5.51 -8.98
CA SER A 97 3.59 4.90 -10.24
C SER A 97 4.76 5.68 -10.85
N GLN A 98 4.66 7.02 -10.89
CA GLN A 98 5.72 7.90 -11.36
C GLN A 98 6.98 7.81 -10.48
N VAL A 99 6.81 7.79 -9.16
CA VAL A 99 7.89 7.60 -8.18
C VAL A 99 8.57 6.25 -8.41
N PHE A 100 7.80 5.16 -8.52
CA PHE A 100 8.35 3.85 -8.77
C PHE A 100 9.13 3.78 -10.09
N ALA A 101 8.69 4.49 -11.13
CA ALA A 101 9.36 4.51 -12.43
C ALA A 101 10.77 5.12 -12.39
N VAL A 102 11.06 6.00 -11.42
CA VAL A 102 12.35 6.72 -11.36
C VAL A 102 13.27 6.27 -10.22
N VAL A 103 12.75 5.63 -9.18
CA VAL A 103 13.56 5.16 -8.04
C VAL A 103 14.67 4.21 -8.53
N ALA A 104 15.90 4.40 -8.04
CA ALA A 104 17.02 3.50 -8.31
C ALA A 104 16.68 2.01 -8.11
N GLY A 105 17.11 1.17 -9.05
CA GLY A 105 16.98 -0.29 -8.99
C GLY A 105 17.72 -0.93 -7.81
N PRO A 106 17.53 -2.25 -7.58
CA PRO A 106 18.05 -2.93 -6.40
C PRO A 106 19.60 -2.93 -6.31
N GLU A 107 20.27 -3.00 -7.47
CA GLU A 107 21.75 -2.98 -7.57
C GLU A 107 22.33 -1.57 -7.71
N GLU A 108 21.48 -0.55 -7.86
CA GLU A 108 21.89 0.83 -8.05
C GLU A 108 22.11 1.55 -6.71
N ARG A 109 22.72 2.74 -6.78
CA ARG A 109 22.95 3.55 -5.58
C ARG A 109 21.62 4.14 -5.11
N SER A 110 21.22 3.77 -3.90
CA SER A 110 20.03 4.32 -3.23
C SER A 110 19.99 5.86 -3.22
N GLU A 111 18.80 6.41 -3.37
CA GLU A 111 18.56 7.82 -3.64
C GLU A 111 17.81 8.52 -2.50
N SER A 112 18.04 9.83 -2.33
CA SER A 112 17.27 10.61 -1.37
C SER A 112 15.88 10.95 -1.93
N VAL A 113 14.93 11.33 -1.06
CA VAL A 113 13.61 11.84 -1.49
C VAL A 113 13.74 12.98 -2.51
N VAL A 114 14.72 13.88 -2.32
CA VAL A 114 14.96 15.01 -3.23
C VAL A 114 15.47 14.53 -4.59
N SER A 115 16.32 13.51 -4.61
CA SER A 115 16.81 12.90 -5.86
C SER A 115 15.66 12.28 -6.66
N VAL A 116 14.79 11.53 -5.98
CA VAL A 116 13.60 10.93 -6.58
C VAL A 116 12.64 12.01 -7.11
N LEU A 117 12.39 13.07 -6.34
CA LEU A 117 11.57 14.22 -6.78
C LEU A 117 12.11 14.86 -8.07
N GLN A 118 13.44 15.02 -8.20
CA GLN A 118 14.02 15.53 -9.44
C GLN A 118 13.83 14.55 -10.60
N GLY A 119 13.99 13.25 -10.36
CA GLY A 119 13.69 12.22 -11.36
C GLY A 119 12.23 12.29 -11.85
N VAL A 120 11.27 12.45 -10.93
CA VAL A 120 9.85 12.60 -11.28
C VAL A 120 9.62 13.86 -12.13
N ARG A 121 10.19 15.01 -11.75
CA ARG A 121 10.11 16.25 -12.51
C ARG A 121 10.67 16.11 -13.93
N GLU A 122 11.84 15.49 -14.04
CA GLU A 122 12.53 15.31 -15.32
C GLU A 122 11.81 14.33 -16.25
N ALA A 123 11.26 13.24 -15.70
CA ALA A 123 10.63 12.18 -16.48
C ALA A 123 9.16 12.48 -16.86
N PHE A 124 8.43 13.21 -16.02
CA PHE A 124 6.97 13.37 -16.15
C PHE A 124 6.50 14.83 -16.27
N ASP A 125 7.40 15.82 -16.17
CA ASP A 125 7.07 17.25 -16.24
C ASP A 125 6.01 17.69 -15.20
N VAL A 126 6.07 17.10 -14.00
CA VAL A 126 5.20 17.42 -12.85
C VAL A 126 6.04 17.89 -11.67
N ASP A 127 5.44 18.71 -10.79
CA ASP A 127 6.11 19.23 -9.59
C ASP A 127 5.31 18.96 -8.30
N PRO A 128 5.23 17.69 -7.85
CA PRO A 128 4.55 17.35 -6.63
C PRO A 128 5.30 17.90 -5.41
N PRO A 129 4.59 18.21 -4.30
CA PRO A 129 5.22 18.47 -3.02
C PRO A 129 6.19 17.37 -2.60
N VAL A 130 7.29 17.76 -1.95
CA VAL A 130 8.29 16.79 -1.44
C VAL A 130 7.72 15.81 -0.42
N GLU A 131 6.71 16.24 0.34
CA GLU A 131 6.05 15.39 1.32
C GLU A 131 5.19 14.32 0.64
N ASP A 132 4.52 14.65 -0.46
CA ASP A 132 3.75 13.67 -1.26
C ASP A 132 4.69 12.60 -1.86
N VAL A 133 5.88 13.00 -2.35
CA VAL A 133 6.90 12.04 -2.81
C VAL A 133 7.40 11.15 -1.66
N ARG A 134 7.56 11.71 -0.46
CA ARG A 134 7.92 10.94 0.73
C ARG A 134 6.82 9.94 1.09
N GLU A 135 5.56 10.35 1.04
CA GLU A 135 4.41 9.48 1.32
C GLU A 135 4.30 8.36 0.28
N ALA A 136 4.48 8.68 -1.01
CA ALA A 136 4.55 7.70 -2.08
C ALA A 136 5.66 6.65 -1.85
N LEU A 137 6.87 7.07 -1.48
CA LEU A 137 7.97 6.16 -1.14
C LEU A 137 7.64 5.26 0.06
N GLN A 138 6.95 5.79 1.07
CA GLN A 138 6.51 5.00 2.22
C GLN A 138 5.37 4.02 1.87
N SER A 139 4.49 4.42 0.96
CA SER A 139 3.45 3.57 0.38
C SER A 139 4.07 2.38 -0.35
N LEU A 140 4.99 2.64 -1.27
CA LEU A 140 5.74 1.62 -2.01
C LEU A 140 6.56 0.72 -1.07
N ARG A 141 7.17 1.28 -0.02
CA ARG A 141 7.88 0.50 1.00
C ARG A 141 6.96 -0.48 1.73
N ARG A 142 5.73 -0.07 2.09
CA ARG A 142 4.75 -0.96 2.75
C ARG A 142 4.30 -2.09 1.83
N LYS A 143 4.18 -1.80 0.53
CA LYS A 143 3.90 -2.80 -0.50
C LYS A 143 5.09 -3.72 -0.81
N GLY A 144 6.24 -3.52 -0.18
CA GLY A 144 7.41 -4.42 -0.33
C GLY A 144 8.25 -4.16 -1.58
N VAL A 145 7.93 -3.15 -2.39
CA VAL A 145 8.62 -2.88 -3.67
C VAL A 145 9.77 -1.89 -3.55
N VAL A 146 9.87 -1.20 -2.41
CA VAL A 146 10.93 -0.23 -2.11
C VAL A 146 11.58 -0.55 -0.76
N GLU A 147 12.90 -0.55 -0.73
CA GLU A 147 13.70 -0.63 0.49
C GLU A 147 14.14 0.76 0.95
N VAL A 148 14.29 0.92 2.26
CA VAL A 148 14.87 2.12 2.88
C VAL A 148 16.21 1.78 3.53
N ILE A 149 17.24 2.55 3.22
CA ILE A 149 18.56 2.45 3.83
C ILE A 149 18.69 3.55 4.88
N TYR A 150 18.67 3.14 6.15
CA TYR A 150 18.80 4.05 7.28
C TYR A 150 20.23 4.57 7.42
N ARG A 151 20.39 5.87 7.16
CA ARG A 151 21.58 6.67 7.41
C ARG A 151 21.13 8.05 7.89
N THR A 152 22.02 9.02 8.03
CA THR A 152 21.68 10.39 8.47
C THR A 152 20.48 10.98 7.71
N VAL A 153 20.45 10.77 6.39
CA VAL A 153 19.28 11.06 5.54
C VAL A 153 18.83 9.74 4.90
N PRO A 154 17.61 9.25 5.20
CA PRO A 154 17.12 8.03 4.59
C PRO A 154 17.17 8.09 3.06
N THR A 155 17.57 6.98 2.47
CA THR A 155 17.61 6.80 1.01
C THR A 155 16.86 5.55 0.60
N PHE A 156 16.39 5.49 -0.63
CA PHE A 156 15.47 4.49 -1.14
C PHE A 156 16.04 3.84 -2.40
N ARG A 157 15.65 2.59 -2.64
CA ARG A 157 15.87 1.85 -3.89
C ARG A 157 14.77 0.80 -4.03
N LEU A 158 14.59 0.24 -5.22
CA LEU A 158 13.68 -0.87 -5.43
C LEU A 158 14.16 -2.13 -4.69
N ALA A 159 13.22 -2.95 -4.24
CA ALA A 159 13.49 -4.24 -3.61
C ALA A 159 13.81 -5.34 -4.63
N ALA A 160 13.28 -5.23 -5.85
CA ALA A 160 13.48 -6.16 -6.94
C ALA A 160 13.65 -5.40 -8.28
N PRO A 161 14.11 -6.06 -9.35
CA PRO A 161 14.13 -5.49 -10.69
C PRO A 161 12.75 -4.95 -11.09
N ARG A 162 12.74 -3.77 -11.72
CA ARG A 162 11.50 -3.08 -12.11
C ARG A 162 10.59 -3.94 -13.00
N GLU A 163 11.19 -4.81 -13.81
CA GLU A 163 10.49 -5.71 -14.73
C GLU A 163 9.81 -6.92 -14.05
N GLU A 164 10.09 -7.18 -12.77
CA GLU A 164 9.45 -8.25 -12.00
C GLU A 164 8.14 -7.81 -11.33
N ILE A 165 7.81 -6.51 -11.38
CA ILE A 165 6.68 -5.92 -10.68
C ILE A 165 5.81 -5.18 -11.68
N ASP A 166 4.59 -5.68 -11.88
CA ASP A 166 3.58 -5.01 -12.67
C ASP A 166 2.92 -3.89 -11.85
N ILE A 167 2.80 -2.71 -12.46
CA ILE A 167 2.11 -1.56 -11.86
C ILE A 167 0.81 -1.30 -12.60
N GLU A 168 -0.26 -1.21 -11.82
CA GLU A 168 -1.56 -0.75 -12.26
C GLU A 168 -1.91 0.56 -11.58
N VAL A 169 -2.27 1.56 -12.39
CA VAL A 169 -2.66 2.87 -11.88
C VAL A 169 -4.15 2.86 -11.54
N THR A 170 -4.48 3.21 -10.30
CA THR A 170 -5.86 3.32 -9.83
C THR A 170 -6.25 4.78 -9.65
N ASP A 171 -7.45 5.14 -10.10
CA ASP A 171 -8.07 6.41 -9.74
C ASP A 171 -8.31 6.43 -8.21
N SER A 172 -7.77 7.45 -7.54
CA SER A 172 -7.94 7.67 -6.10
C SER A 172 -9.18 8.51 -5.80
#